data_AF-A0A2E8KD13-F1
#
_entry.id   AF-A0A2E8KD13-F1
#
_cell.length_a   1.000
_cell.length_b   1.000
_cell.length_c   1.000
_cell.angle_alpha   90.00
_cell.angle_beta   90.00
_cell.angle_gamma   90.00
#
_symmetry.space_group_name_H-M   'P 1'
#
loop_
_entity.id
_entity.type
_entity.pdbx_description
1 polymer ?
#
loop_
_entity_poly.entity_id
_entity_poly.type
_entity_poly.pdbx_seq_one_letter_code
_entity_poly.pdbx_strand_id
1 'polypeptide(L)'
;MGVNQWIFQRISNLIIVIFGIWLLVFLASPGVINFEVLQDLKADTASVIFFSVTLTLAGLNSILAGWQIAGDYAEKFSLNQKFLVSITAIISLSYIAFGSYLLFF
;
A
#
# COMPACT_ATOMS: atom_id res chain seq x y z
N MET A 1 2.22 -18.10 14.55
CA MET A 1 1.34 -17.20 13.78
C MET A 1 1.83 -15.75 13.75
N GLY A 2 2.18 -15.12 14.89
CA GLY A 2 2.67 -13.72 14.90
C GLY A 2 3.99 -13.46 14.18
N VAL A 3 4.92 -14.43 14.16
CA VAL A 3 6.23 -14.26 13.47
C VAL A 3 6.07 -14.05 11.97
N ASN A 4 5.19 -14.79 11.30
CA ASN A 4 4.97 -14.64 9.85
C ASN A 4 4.35 -13.28 9.51
N GLN A 5 3.41 -12.82 10.34
CA GLN A 5 2.82 -11.49 10.22
C GLN A 5 3.88 -10.40 10.40
N TRP A 6 4.75 -10.55 11.41
CA TRP A 6 5.84 -9.63 11.66
C TRP A 6 6.84 -9.57 10.48
N ILE A 7 7.26 -10.73 9.94
CA ILE A 7 8.14 -10.81 8.76
C ILE A 7 7.50 -10.10 7.57
N PHE A 8 6.23 -10.40 7.29
CA PHE A 8 5.48 -9.77 6.21
C PHE A 8 5.46 -8.24 6.34
N GLN A 9 5.23 -7.71 7.56
CA GLN A 9 5.28 -6.26 7.79
C GLN A 9 6.67 -5.68 7.57
N ARG A 10 7.74 -6.36 7.99
CA ARG A 10 9.12 -5.87 7.77
C ARG A 10 9.44 -5.76 6.28
N ILE A 11 9.09 -6.78 5.50
CA ILE A 11 9.32 -6.80 4.05
C ILE A 11 8.46 -5.75 3.36
N SER A 12 7.17 -5.68 3.69
CA SER A 12 6.25 -4.69 3.10
C SER A 12 6.71 -3.26 3.41
N ASN A 13 7.08 -2.98 4.65
CA ASN A 13 7.56 -1.65 5.04
C ASN A 13 8.85 -1.27 4.33
N LEU A 14 9.79 -2.22 4.13
CA LEU A 14 11.01 -1.97 3.36
C LEU A 14 10.67 -1.52 1.93
N ILE A 15 9.76 -2.21 1.25
CA ILE A 15 9.34 -1.89 -0.11
C ILE A 15 8.61 -0.54 -0.17
N ILE A 16 7.74 -0.25 0.80
CA ILE A 16 7.05 1.04 0.92
C ILE A 16 8.05 2.19 1.13
N VAL A 17 9.08 1.99 1.94
CA VAL A 17 10.14 2.99 2.15
C VAL A 17 10.95 3.21 0.88
N ILE A 18 11.32 2.14 0.16
CA ILE A 18 12.00 2.24 -1.13
C ILE A 18 11.16 3.04 -2.13
N PHE A 19 9.86 2.76 -2.22
CA PHE A 19 8.94 3.53 -3.05
C PHE A 19 8.86 4.99 -2.61
N GLY A 20 8.78 5.27 -1.31
CA GLY A 20 8.76 6.63 -0.78
C GLY A 20 10.02 7.42 -1.15
N ILE A 21 11.20 6.80 -1.04
CA ILE A 21 12.47 7.42 -1.46
C ILE A 21 12.48 7.65 -2.97
N TRP A 22 12.08 6.65 -3.76
CA TRP A 22 11.97 6.78 -5.22
C TRP A 22 11.03 7.93 -5.61
N LEU A 23 9.87 8.03 -4.98
CA LEU A 23 8.89 9.09 -5.24
C LEU A 23 9.46 10.47 -4.90
N LEU A 24 10.16 10.60 -3.77
CA LEU A 24 10.82 11.85 -3.40
C LEU A 24 11.89 12.25 -4.43
N VAL A 25 12.71 11.30 -4.88
CA VAL A 25 13.71 11.55 -5.93
C VAL A 25 13.03 11.93 -7.25
N PHE A 26 11.98 11.23 -7.65
CA PHE A 26 11.22 11.52 -8.86
C PHE A 26 10.62 12.94 -8.83
N LEU A 27 10.01 13.34 -7.71
CA LEU A 27 9.45 14.68 -7.51
C LEU A 27 10.52 15.78 -7.43
N ALA A 28 11.71 15.47 -6.91
CA ALA A 28 12.81 16.41 -6.78
C ALA A 28 13.70 16.50 -8.04
N SER A 29 13.54 15.56 -8.98
CA SER A 29 14.36 15.51 -10.19
C SER A 29 14.03 16.69 -11.12
N PRO A 30 15.05 17.32 -11.75
CA PRO A 30 14.81 18.39 -12.69
C PRO A 30 14.06 17.84 -13.92
N GLY A 31 12.82 18.27 -14.11
CA GLY A 31 11.95 17.83 -15.19
C GLY A 31 10.51 18.28 -14.96
N VAL A 32 9.73 18.40 -16.03
CA VAL A 32 8.31 18.69 -15.92
C VAL A 32 7.56 17.38 -15.69
N ILE A 33 6.88 17.27 -14.55
CA ILE A 33 5.98 16.13 -14.29
C ILE A 33 4.63 16.46 -14.92
N ASN A 34 4.41 15.91 -16.11
CA ASN A 34 3.17 16.05 -16.87
C ASN A 34 2.55 14.67 -17.14
N PHE A 35 1.43 14.66 -17.86
CA PHE A 35 0.72 13.43 -18.19
C PHE A 35 1.57 12.46 -19.03
N GLU A 36 2.43 12.96 -19.91
CA GLU A 36 3.29 12.15 -20.77
C GLU A 36 4.31 11.34 -19.97
N VAL A 37 4.98 11.97 -19.00
CA VAL A 37 5.92 11.27 -18.10
C VAL A 37 5.22 10.15 -17.30
N LEU A 38 3.96 10.37 -16.90
CA LEU A 38 3.18 9.33 -16.23
C LEU A 38 2.80 8.18 -17.17
N GLN A 39 2.54 8.47 -18.46
CA GLN A 39 2.30 7.44 -19.48
C GLN A 39 3.57 6.63 -19.76
N ASP A 40 4.74 7.27 -19.80
CA ASP A 40 6.02 6.59 -19.98
C ASP A 40 6.30 5.61 -18.84
N LEU A 41 6.03 6.02 -17.59
CA LEU A 41 6.12 5.14 -16.42
C LEU A 41 5.14 3.96 -16.47
N LYS A 42 3.95 4.14 -17.08
CA LYS A 42 2.99 3.05 -17.30
C LYS A 42 3.38 2.14 -18.46
N ALA A 43 4.12 2.65 -19.44
CA ALA A 43 4.63 1.86 -20.56
C ALA A 43 5.86 1.02 -20.16
N ASP A 44 6.64 1.47 -19.18
CA ASP A 44 7.78 0.73 -18.66
C ASP A 44 7.35 -0.47 -17.80
N THR A 45 7.72 -1.68 -18.26
CA THR A 45 7.36 -2.93 -17.58
C THR A 45 7.94 -3.02 -16.17
N ALA A 46 9.17 -2.52 -15.95
CA ALA A 46 9.80 -2.58 -14.65
C ALA A 46 9.06 -1.70 -13.62
N SER A 47 8.69 -0.48 -14.03
CA SER A 47 7.89 0.45 -13.22
C SER A 47 6.53 -0.11 -12.88
N VAL A 48 5.80 -0.69 -13.85
CA VAL A 48 4.48 -1.31 -13.59
C VAL A 48 4.59 -2.46 -12.60
N ILE A 49 5.59 -3.35 -12.73
CA ILE A 49 5.81 -4.44 -11.77
C ILE A 49 6.09 -3.86 -10.38
N PHE A 50 7.01 -2.90 -10.29
CA PHE A 50 7.39 -2.29 -9.01
C PHE A 50 6.20 -1.61 -8.31
N PHE A 51 5.41 -0.83 -9.04
CA PHE A 51 4.22 -0.17 -8.49
C PHE A 51 3.13 -1.17 -8.12
N SER A 52 2.91 -2.22 -8.91
CA SER A 52 1.92 -3.26 -8.61
C SER A 52 2.26 -4.04 -7.34
N VAL A 53 3.53 -4.42 -7.17
CA VAL A 53 4.02 -5.08 -5.96
C VAL A 53 3.88 -4.15 -4.75
N THR A 54 4.32 -2.89 -4.89
CA THR A 54 4.25 -1.90 -3.82
C THR A 54 2.81 -1.65 -3.39
N LEU A 55 1.90 -1.44 -4.34
CA LEU A 55 0.47 -1.22 -4.11
C LEU A 55 -0.16 -2.40 -3.35
N THR A 56 0.12 -3.62 -3.81
CA THR A 56 -0.43 -4.84 -3.21
C THR A 56 0.09 -5.01 -1.78
N LEU A 57 1.39 -4.86 -1.57
CA LEU A 57 2.00 -4.98 -0.24
C LEU A 57 1.54 -3.87 0.70
N ALA A 58 1.41 -2.63 0.23
CA ALA A 58 0.89 -1.53 1.03
C ALA A 58 -0.55 -1.78 1.48
N GLY A 59 -1.42 -2.22 0.57
CA GLY A 59 -2.80 -2.55 0.91
C GLY A 59 -2.92 -3.73 1.88
N LEU A 60 -2.20 -4.85 1.63
CA LEU A 60 -2.22 -6.00 2.53
C LEU A 60 -1.61 -5.70 3.91
N ASN A 61 -0.54 -4.89 3.94
CA ASN A 61 0.09 -4.42 5.19
C ASN A 61 -0.87 -3.52 5.99
N SER A 62 -1.65 -2.67 5.31
CA SER A 62 -2.71 -1.86 5.91
C SER A 62 -3.79 -2.75 6.57
N ILE A 63 -4.23 -3.82 5.91
CA ILE A 63 -5.21 -4.78 6.49
C ILE A 63 -4.65 -5.41 7.77
N LEU A 64 -3.42 -5.90 7.73
CA LEU A 64 -2.79 -6.54 8.88
C LEU A 64 -2.61 -5.56 10.04
N ALA A 65 -2.17 -4.33 9.76
CA ALA A 65 -2.06 -3.28 10.77
C ALA A 65 -3.42 -2.93 11.38
N GLY A 66 -4.47 -2.80 10.55
CA GLY A 66 -5.84 -2.58 11.02
C GLY A 66 -6.36 -3.69 11.91
N TRP A 67 -6.04 -4.95 11.59
CA TRP A 67 -6.39 -6.10 12.42
C TRP A 67 -5.69 -6.07 13.78
N GLN A 68 -4.40 -5.74 13.82
CA GLN A 68 -3.63 -5.61 15.06
C GLN A 68 -4.18 -4.47 15.94
N ILE A 69 -4.37 -3.28 15.36
CA ILE A 69 -4.91 -2.10 16.06
C ILE A 69 -6.31 -2.40 16.60
N ALA A 70 -7.20 -3.01 15.80
CA ALA A 70 -8.51 -3.39 16.28
C ALA A 70 -8.44 -4.41 17.42
N GLY A 71 -7.51 -5.37 17.36
CA GLY A 71 -7.26 -6.32 18.45
C GLY A 71 -6.81 -5.66 19.75
N ASP A 72 -5.92 -4.66 19.67
CA ASP A 72 -5.36 -3.99 20.84
C ASP A 72 -6.32 -2.97 21.48
N TYR A 73 -7.18 -2.34 20.67
CA TYR A 73 -7.94 -1.16 21.10
C TYR A 73 -9.46 -1.32 21.11
N ALA A 74 -10.04 -2.29 20.38
CA ALA A 74 -11.50 -2.38 20.28
C ALA A 74 -12.17 -2.60 21.64
N GLU A 75 -11.67 -3.53 22.45
CA GLU A 75 -12.19 -3.79 23.80
C GLU A 75 -11.96 -2.59 24.73
N LYS A 76 -10.77 -1.98 24.66
CA LYS A 76 -10.39 -0.83 25.50
C LYS A 76 -11.32 0.38 25.33
N PHE A 77 -11.88 0.56 24.13
CA PHE A 77 -12.76 1.68 23.80
C PHE A 77 -14.22 1.28 23.58
N SER A 78 -14.60 0.04 23.92
CA SER A 78 -15.96 -0.49 23.72
C SER A 78 -16.44 -0.39 22.25
N LEU A 79 -15.52 -0.57 21.31
CA LEU A 79 -15.79 -0.56 19.87
C LEU A 79 -15.99 -1.97 19.32
N ASN A 80 -16.76 -2.10 18.25
CA ASN A 80 -16.94 -3.39 17.58
C ASN A 80 -15.70 -3.76 16.74
N GLN A 81 -14.89 -4.69 17.24
CA GLN A 81 -13.68 -5.15 16.55
C GLN A 81 -13.95 -5.66 15.13
N LYS A 82 -15.00 -6.48 14.94
CA LYS A 82 -15.32 -7.04 13.61
C LYS A 82 -15.65 -5.95 12.61
N PHE A 83 -16.32 -4.89 13.07
CA PHE A 83 -16.62 -3.73 12.24
C PHE A 83 -15.35 -2.98 11.83
N LEU A 84 -14.45 -2.69 12.78
CA LEU A 84 -13.18 -2.00 12.51
C LEU A 84 -12.28 -2.78 11.52
N VAL A 85 -12.17 -4.09 11.72
CA VAL A 85 -11.42 -4.98 10.83
C VAL A 85 -12.05 -5.00 9.43
N SER A 86 -13.38 -5.12 9.35
CA SER A 86 -14.10 -5.16 8.07
C SER A 86 -13.94 -3.87 7.27
N ILE A 87 -14.08 -2.70 7.93
CA ILE A 87 -13.89 -1.41 7.25
C ILE A 87 -12.46 -1.27 6.73
N THR A 88 -11.47 -1.60 7.57
CA THR A 88 -10.05 -1.49 7.17
C THR A 88 -9.74 -2.42 6.00
N ALA A 89 -10.31 -3.62 5.99
CA ALA A 89 -10.21 -4.56 4.88
C ALA A 89 -10.84 -4.01 3.60
N ILE A 90 -12.08 -3.52 3.67
CA ILE A 90 -12.81 -2.98 2.50
C ILE A 90 -12.06 -1.79 1.88
N ILE A 91 -11.63 -0.83 2.71
CA ILE A 91 -10.89 0.34 2.22
C ILE A 91 -9.57 -0.08 1.58
N SER A 92 -8.81 -0.98 2.22
CA SER A 92 -7.52 -1.43 1.69
C SER A 92 -7.66 -2.23 0.39
N LEU A 93 -8.69 -3.07 0.28
CA LEU A 93 -9.01 -3.79 -0.96
C LEU A 93 -9.46 -2.84 -2.07
N SER A 94 -10.25 -1.82 -1.73
CA SER A 94 -10.69 -0.79 -2.69
C SER A 94 -9.51 0.02 -3.19
N TYR A 95 -8.55 0.34 -2.32
CA TYR A 95 -7.28 0.97 -2.68
C TYR A 95 -6.46 0.11 -3.65
N ILE A 96 -6.31 -1.19 -3.38
CA ILE A 96 -5.62 -2.11 -4.31
C ILE A 96 -6.35 -2.17 -5.66
N ALA A 97 -7.68 -2.35 -5.65
CA ALA A 97 -8.46 -2.50 -6.87
C ALA A 97 -8.41 -1.23 -7.74
N PHE A 98 -8.63 -0.06 -7.12
CA PHE A 98 -8.59 1.21 -7.82
C PHE A 98 -7.17 1.56 -8.29
N GLY A 99 -6.15 1.35 -7.45
CA GLY A 99 -4.76 1.56 -7.86
C GLY A 99 -4.35 0.64 -9.01
N SER A 100 -4.78 -0.62 -8.99
CA SER A 100 -4.53 -1.56 -10.08
C SER A 100 -5.24 -1.11 -11.36
N TYR A 101 -6.49 -0.63 -11.25
CA TYR A 101 -7.20 -0.05 -12.38
C TYR A 101 -6.39 1.10 -13.00
N LEU A 102 -5.90 2.05 -12.20
CA LEU A 102 -5.09 3.17 -12.70
C LEU A 102 -3.74 2.75 -13.31
N LEU A 103 -3.15 1.66 -12.83
CA LEU A 103 -1.88 1.16 -13.34
C LEU A 103 -2.05 0.47 -14.71
N PHE A 104 -3.14 -0.27 -14.91
CA PHE A 104 -3.34 -1.09 -16.11
C PHE A 104 -4.29 -0.50 -17.15
N PHE A 105 -5.09 0.52 -16.81
CA PHE A 105 -6.05 1.21 -17.69
C PHE A 105 -5.83 2.72 -17.65
#